data_AF-A0A535LWU7-F1
#
_entry.id   AF-A0A535LWU7-F1
#
_cell.length_a   1.000
_cell.length_b   1.000
_cell.length_c   1.000
_cell.angle_alpha   90.00
_cell.angle_beta   90.00
_cell.angle_gamma   90.00
#
_symmetry.space_group_name_H-M   'P 1'
#
loop_
_entity.id
_entity.type
_entity.pdbx_description
1 polymer ?
#
loop_
_entity_poly.entity_id
_entity_poly.type
_entity_poly.pdbx_seq_one_letter_code
_entity_poly.pdbx_strand_id
1 'polypeptide(L)'
;MLRRRQPPATRNGCLRRIVPWQRQPPRGCHRNRRPGGRPAVDGQHQHVPRAGCSRNAGLRLQGEPMKRSRADRHRHQGGFTLIELLIATALGVLVLSALTSIVLTTTQAAGTANSRIEASAQVRNFQLTAYDDFALARPPATLGCGTHDDPCTTQDLVLIGSRMPNTTTGTAAPYTVTYTWDDHETNLLRHVAGLSSRVVASNVTAFAWYVDSSGAHPTVVIDMTVTVKSFSTTYSESQTLRFYPRVTMP
;
A
#
# COMPACT_ATOMS: atom_id res chain seq x y z
N MET A 1 30.14 69.45 -9.51
CA MET A 1 30.34 68.26 -8.66
C MET A 1 30.13 67.01 -9.50
N LEU A 2 31.19 66.21 -9.64
CA LEU A 2 31.25 65.01 -10.49
C LEU A 2 30.42 63.86 -9.91
N ARG A 3 29.51 63.28 -10.70
CA ARG A 3 28.97 61.93 -10.44
C ARG A 3 29.40 61.00 -11.56
N ARG A 4 30.29 60.07 -11.19
CA ARG A 4 30.82 58.99 -12.03
C ARG A 4 29.69 58.11 -12.56
N ARG A 5 29.75 57.85 -13.87
CA ARG A 5 29.16 56.68 -14.51
C ARG A 5 30.00 55.44 -14.20
N GLN A 6 29.35 54.33 -13.88
CA GLN A 6 29.87 52.97 -14.06
C GLN A 6 28.74 52.08 -14.62
N PRO A 7 29.09 51.00 -15.36
CA PRO A 7 28.35 50.49 -16.51
C PRO A 7 27.53 49.20 -16.20
N PRO A 8 26.71 48.73 -17.15
CA PRO A 8 25.96 47.48 -16.98
C PRO A 8 26.87 46.27 -17.21
N ALA A 9 26.88 45.33 -16.25
CA ALA A 9 27.46 44.02 -16.42
C ALA A 9 26.38 42.99 -16.78
N THR A 10 26.61 42.35 -17.91
CA THR A 10 25.87 41.25 -18.51
C THR A 10 26.10 39.93 -17.77
N ARG A 11 25.10 39.04 -17.77
CA ARG A 11 25.16 37.64 -18.26
C ARG A 11 24.19 36.70 -17.53
N ASN A 12 23.25 36.18 -18.32
CA ASN A 12 22.99 34.75 -18.54
C ASN A 12 23.30 33.81 -17.37
N GLY A 13 22.30 33.55 -16.53
CA GLY A 13 22.23 32.41 -15.63
C GLY A 13 21.21 31.39 -16.16
N CYS A 14 21.71 30.21 -16.50
CA CYS A 14 21.05 29.07 -17.10
C CYS A 14 19.65 28.72 -16.55
N LEU A 15 18.67 28.67 -17.45
CA LEU A 15 17.44 27.89 -17.30
C LEU A 15 17.80 26.39 -17.19
N ARG A 16 17.82 25.86 -15.96
CA ARG A 16 17.77 24.41 -15.74
C ARG A 16 16.36 23.92 -16.01
N ARG A 17 16.17 23.43 -17.24
CA ARG A 17 15.07 22.57 -17.67
C ARG A 17 15.09 21.29 -16.80
N ILE A 18 14.17 21.20 -15.85
CA ILE A 18 13.91 19.95 -15.10
C ILE A 18 13.19 19.01 -16.06
N VAL A 19 13.92 17.99 -16.50
CA VAL A 19 13.40 16.88 -17.32
C VAL A 19 12.72 15.88 -16.37
N PRO A 20 11.47 15.46 -16.63
CA PRO A 20 10.85 14.39 -15.86
C PRO A 20 11.52 13.05 -16.23
N TRP A 21 12.02 12.36 -15.20
CA TRP A 21 12.52 10.99 -15.30
C TRP A 21 11.36 10.03 -15.60
N GLN A 22 11.18 9.73 -16.88
CA GLN A 22 10.31 8.67 -17.36
C GLN A 22 11.09 7.34 -17.27
N ARG A 23 10.79 6.53 -16.24
CA ARG A 23 11.30 5.14 -16.18
C ARG A 23 10.65 4.32 -17.28
N GLN A 24 11.37 4.12 -18.38
CA GLN A 24 11.09 3.06 -19.34
C GLN A 24 11.56 1.71 -18.77
N PRO A 25 10.74 0.64 -18.84
CA PRO A 25 11.21 -0.72 -18.62
C PRO A 25 12.01 -1.20 -19.86
N PRO A 26 13.08 -2.01 -19.69
CA PRO A 26 13.82 -2.55 -20.81
C PRO A 26 12.97 -3.57 -21.57
N ARG A 27 12.72 -3.28 -22.85
CA ARG A 27 12.30 -4.24 -23.88
C ARG A 27 13.54 -4.75 -24.61
N GLY A 28 13.71 -6.07 -24.66
CA GLY A 28 14.64 -6.79 -25.52
C GLY A 28 14.82 -8.22 -25.01
N CYS A 29 14.82 -9.29 -25.79
CA CYS A 29 14.75 -9.47 -27.24
C CYS A 29 14.16 -10.85 -27.57
N HIS A 30 13.59 -10.93 -28.77
CA HIS A 30 13.25 -12.12 -29.53
C HIS A 30 14.27 -13.28 -29.42
N ARG A 31 13.76 -14.51 -29.25
CA ARG A 31 14.26 -15.68 -29.98
C ARG A 31 13.10 -16.56 -30.47
N ASN A 32 12.78 -16.39 -31.74
CA ASN A 32 12.15 -17.41 -32.57
C ASN A 32 13.24 -18.38 -33.04
N ARG A 33 13.05 -19.70 -32.86
CA ARG A 33 13.47 -20.75 -33.81
C ARG A 33 12.83 -22.10 -33.44
N ARG A 34 11.83 -22.51 -34.22
CA ARG A 34 11.50 -23.92 -34.54
C ARG A 34 12.44 -24.39 -35.69
N PRO A 35 12.30 -25.60 -36.28
CA PRO A 35 12.18 -26.97 -35.73
C PRO A 35 13.19 -27.95 -36.42
N GLY A 36 13.27 -29.20 -35.94
CA GLY A 36 13.53 -30.38 -36.79
C GLY A 36 14.90 -31.07 -36.69
N GLY A 37 14.86 -32.42 -36.73
CA GLY A 37 15.97 -33.27 -37.19
C GLY A 37 16.46 -34.36 -36.22
N ARG A 38 15.98 -35.60 -36.38
CA ARG A 38 16.65 -36.85 -35.94
C ARG A 38 17.83 -37.15 -36.91
N PRO A 39 18.86 -37.96 -36.57
CA PRO A 39 18.81 -39.45 -36.52
C PRO A 39 19.60 -40.07 -35.32
N ALA A 40 19.08 -41.12 -34.67
CA ALA A 40 19.47 -42.55 -34.81
C ALA A 40 20.93 -42.89 -34.47
N VAL A 41 21.17 -43.57 -33.33
CA VAL A 41 22.12 -44.68 -33.18
C VAL A 41 21.61 -45.62 -32.07
N ASP A 42 21.74 -46.90 -32.36
CA ASP A 42 21.32 -48.13 -31.69
C ASP A 42 21.73 -48.34 -30.22
N GLY A 43 21.03 -49.27 -29.57
CA GLY A 43 21.59 -49.95 -28.40
C GLY A 43 20.59 -50.74 -27.55
N GLN A 44 20.01 -51.81 -28.12
CA GLN A 44 19.70 -53.11 -27.48
C GLN A 44 18.89 -53.14 -26.15
N HIS A 45 17.66 -53.70 -26.17
CA HIS A 45 17.32 -55.07 -25.70
C HIS A 45 17.51 -55.27 -24.17
N GLN A 46 16.59 -55.78 -23.37
CA GLN A 46 15.55 -56.77 -23.65
C GLN A 46 14.54 -56.91 -22.49
N HIS A 47 13.29 -57.12 -22.89
CA HIS A 47 12.26 -58.03 -22.35
C HIS A 47 11.64 -57.90 -20.94
N VAL A 48 10.35 -57.55 -21.00
CA VAL A 48 9.23 -57.86 -20.09
C VAL A 48 8.78 -59.32 -20.32
N PRO A 49 8.20 -60.01 -19.31
CA PRO A 49 6.77 -60.38 -19.40
C PRO A 49 6.04 -60.15 -18.06
N ARG A 50 4.92 -59.42 -18.02
CA ARG A 50 3.53 -59.85 -18.27
C ARG A 50 3.01 -60.86 -17.24
N ALA A 51 2.13 -60.37 -16.37
CA ALA A 51 1.29 -61.16 -15.48
C ALA A 51 0.23 -61.94 -16.27
N GLY A 52 0.08 -63.22 -15.97
CA GLY A 52 -0.94 -64.11 -16.49
C GLY A 52 -1.43 -65.06 -15.40
N CYS A 53 -2.75 -65.09 -15.22
CA CYS A 53 -3.52 -65.96 -14.35
C CYS A 53 -3.25 -67.46 -14.60
N SER A 54 -3.39 -68.30 -13.57
CA SER A 54 -4.22 -69.53 -13.63
C SER A 54 -4.22 -70.30 -12.31
N ARG A 55 -5.41 -70.69 -11.88
CA ARG A 55 -5.72 -71.75 -10.90
C ARG A 55 -5.11 -73.09 -11.31
N ASN A 56 -4.76 -73.95 -10.35
CA ASN A 56 -5.51 -75.17 -10.09
C ASN A 56 -5.03 -75.92 -8.84
N ALA A 57 -5.99 -76.67 -8.29
CA ALA A 57 -6.00 -77.36 -7.02
C ALA A 57 -5.04 -78.57 -6.94
N GLY A 58 -4.63 -78.88 -5.71
CA GLY A 58 -4.00 -80.14 -5.35
C GLY A 58 -4.17 -80.42 -3.86
N LEU A 59 -5.08 -81.35 -3.54
CA LEU A 59 -5.21 -82.00 -2.24
C LEU A 59 -3.92 -82.77 -1.90
N ARG A 60 -3.30 -82.48 -0.74
CA ARG A 60 -2.41 -83.38 0.04
C ARG A 60 -2.49 -82.91 1.50
N LEU A 61 -3.24 -83.63 2.35
CA LEU A 61 -2.80 -84.72 3.23
C LEU A 61 -1.72 -84.32 4.25
N GLN A 62 -2.06 -84.63 5.49
CA GLN A 62 -1.38 -84.41 6.75
C GLN A 62 0.10 -84.81 6.76
N GLY A 63 0.88 -84.09 7.57
CA GLY A 63 2.05 -84.63 8.25
C GLY A 63 3.39 -84.33 7.60
N GLU A 64 3.95 -83.15 7.86
CA GLU A 64 5.36 -83.00 8.25
C GLU A 64 5.64 -81.56 8.73
N PRO A 65 6.42 -81.35 9.82
CA PRO A 65 6.82 -80.03 10.25
C PRO A 65 7.96 -79.52 9.38
N MET A 66 7.64 -78.79 8.31
CA MET A 66 8.66 -78.04 7.58
C MET A 66 9.27 -76.99 8.51
N LYS A 67 10.57 -77.15 8.73
CA LYS A 67 11.50 -76.16 9.31
C LYS A 67 11.09 -74.75 8.89
N ARG A 68 10.83 -73.89 9.88
CA ARG A 68 10.78 -72.44 9.69
C ARG A 68 12.10 -71.99 9.08
N SER A 69 12.16 -71.88 7.76
CA SER A 69 13.10 -71.00 7.07
C SER A 69 12.71 -69.57 7.42
N ARG A 70 13.07 -69.16 8.64
CA ARG A 70 13.31 -67.77 9.01
C ARG A 70 14.58 -67.34 8.29
N ALA A 71 14.47 -67.07 7.00
CA ALA A 71 15.53 -66.42 6.26
C ALA A 71 14.87 -65.43 5.30
N ASP A 72 15.25 -64.16 5.48
CA ASP A 72 15.14 -63.11 4.48
C ASP A 72 13.77 -62.51 4.16
N ARG A 73 13.05 -62.08 5.20
CA ARG A 73 12.12 -60.95 5.06
C ARG A 73 12.13 -59.92 6.20
N HIS A 74 13.22 -59.85 6.94
CA HIS A 74 13.41 -58.86 8.03
C HIS A 74 14.52 -57.83 7.79
N ARG A 75 15.16 -57.81 6.62
CA ARG A 75 16.08 -56.71 6.29
C ARG A 75 15.24 -55.51 5.86
N HIS A 76 15.27 -54.46 6.69
CA HIS A 76 14.68 -53.11 6.51
C HIS A 76 13.32 -52.81 7.18
N GLN A 77 12.94 -53.51 8.26
CA GLN A 77 12.04 -52.89 9.26
C GLN A 77 12.89 -52.18 10.30
N GLY A 78 13.48 -51.04 9.92
CA GLY A 78 14.04 -50.08 10.87
C GLY A 78 12.88 -49.44 11.64
N GLY A 79 12.40 -50.11 12.69
CA GLY A 79 11.41 -49.54 13.58
C GLY A 79 12.02 -48.36 14.31
N PHE A 80 11.35 -47.21 14.28
CA PHE A 80 11.76 -46.06 15.07
C PHE A 80 11.77 -46.44 16.55
N THR A 81 12.91 -46.22 17.20
CA THR A 81 12.96 -46.37 18.66
C THR A 81 12.16 -45.24 19.30
N LEU A 82 11.57 -45.48 20.48
CA LEU A 82 10.77 -44.46 21.18
C LEU A 82 11.59 -43.18 21.44
N ILE A 83 12.89 -43.33 21.68
CA ILE A 83 13.84 -42.24 21.87
C ILE A 83 13.99 -41.40 20.59
N GLU A 84 14.10 -42.04 19.43
CA GLU A 84 14.22 -41.35 18.14
C GLU A 84 12.98 -40.53 17.81
N LEU A 85 11.79 -41.03 18.14
CA LEU A 85 10.54 -40.30 17.99
C LEU A 85 10.45 -39.10 18.96
N LEU A 86 10.95 -39.25 20.18
CA LEU A 86 11.02 -38.17 21.17
C LEU A 86 11.98 -37.06 20.71
N ILE A 87 13.16 -37.43 20.18
CA ILE A 87 14.12 -36.47 19.62
C ILE A 87 13.54 -35.78 18.38
N ALA A 88 12.92 -36.53 17.46
CA ALA A 88 12.33 -35.98 16.25
C ALA A 88 11.17 -35.02 16.55
N THR A 89 10.31 -35.35 17.51
CA THR A 89 9.21 -34.47 17.94
C THR A 89 9.74 -33.22 18.67
N ALA A 90 10.76 -33.35 19.53
CA ALA A 90 11.39 -32.21 20.18
C ALA A 90 12.01 -31.23 19.17
N LEU A 91 12.76 -31.75 18.18
CA LEU A 91 13.31 -30.95 17.09
C LEU A 91 12.21 -30.33 16.23
N GLY A 92 11.15 -31.08 15.92
CA GLY A 92 10.01 -30.59 15.15
C GLY A 92 9.32 -29.42 15.83
N VAL A 93 9.05 -29.51 17.14
CA VAL A 93 8.44 -28.43 17.94
C VAL A 93 9.37 -27.20 18.00
N LEU A 94 10.68 -27.41 18.16
CA LEU A 94 11.66 -26.31 18.14
C LEU A 94 11.66 -25.56 16.80
N VAL A 95 11.68 -26.29 15.68
CA VAL A 95 11.68 -25.69 14.34
C VAL A 95 10.35 -24.98 14.08
N LEU A 96 9.22 -25.60 14.42
CA LEU A 96 7.90 -25.00 14.24
C LEU A 96 7.72 -23.74 15.11
N SER A 97 8.23 -23.72 16.33
CA SER A 97 8.17 -22.54 17.20
C SER A 97 9.03 -21.39 16.66
N ALA A 98 10.24 -21.69 16.18
CA ALA A 98 11.10 -20.70 15.53
C ALA A 98 10.46 -20.12 14.26
N LEU A 99 9.91 -20.97 13.38
CA LEU A 99 9.22 -20.53 12.17
C LEU A 99 7.98 -19.68 12.49
N THR A 100 7.17 -20.11 13.46
CA THR A 100 5.99 -19.35 13.91
C THR A 100 6.40 -17.97 14.43
N SER A 101 7.48 -17.88 15.21
CA SER A 101 8.00 -16.61 15.71
C SER A 101 8.41 -15.67 14.58
N ILE A 102 9.15 -16.16 13.58
CA ILE A 102 9.57 -15.34 12.43
C ILE A 102 8.37 -14.82 11.64
N VAL A 103 7.37 -15.68 11.38
CA VAL A 103 6.16 -15.28 10.66
C VAL A 103 5.37 -14.23 11.44
N LEU A 104 5.19 -14.42 12.75
CA LEU A 104 4.49 -13.46 13.60
C LEU A 104 5.22 -12.11 13.64
N THR A 105 6.54 -12.10 13.82
CA THR A 105 7.33 -10.87 13.83
C THR A 105 7.28 -10.17 12.47
N THR A 106 7.38 -10.92 11.37
CA THR A 106 7.34 -10.34 10.00
C THR A 106 5.97 -9.74 9.69
N THR A 107 4.89 -10.41 10.06
CA THR A 107 3.52 -9.92 9.85
C THR A 107 3.22 -8.67 10.67
N GLN A 108 3.71 -8.59 11.91
CA GLN A 108 3.61 -7.39 12.73
C GLN A 108 4.39 -6.22 12.12
N ALA A 109 5.64 -6.45 11.70
CA ALA A 109 6.46 -5.44 11.06
C ALA A 109 5.82 -4.91 9.77
N ALA A 110 5.34 -5.80 8.90
CA ALA A 110 4.64 -5.43 7.67
C ALA A 110 3.34 -4.65 7.93
N GLY A 111 2.57 -5.06 8.96
CA GLY A 111 1.37 -4.34 9.38
C GLY A 111 1.64 -2.89 9.74
N THR A 112 2.64 -2.64 10.60
CA THR A 112 3.00 -1.27 10.99
C THR A 112 3.50 -0.42 9.82
N ALA A 113 4.27 -1.00 8.90
CA ALA A 113 4.75 -0.30 7.71
C ALA A 113 3.59 0.07 6.77
N ASN A 114 2.65 -0.84 6.54
CA ASN A 114 1.47 -0.58 5.72
C ASN A 114 0.57 0.50 6.36
N SER A 115 0.34 0.43 7.68
CA SER A 115 -0.47 1.42 8.38
C SER A 115 0.15 2.83 8.34
N ARG A 116 1.48 2.93 8.36
CA ARG A 116 2.20 4.20 8.13
C ARG A 116 1.94 4.75 6.74
N ILE A 117 2.14 3.91 5.72
CA ILE A 117 1.94 4.32 4.32
C ILE A 117 0.48 4.75 4.10
N GLU A 118 -0.48 4.01 4.64
CA GLU A 118 -1.89 4.33 4.52
C GLU A 118 -2.23 5.67 5.19
N ALA A 119 -1.80 5.88 6.45
CA ALA A 119 -2.05 7.14 7.15
C ALA A 119 -1.49 8.35 6.40
N SER A 120 -0.22 8.26 5.96
CA SER A 120 0.41 9.33 5.18
C SER A 120 -0.27 9.53 3.82
N ALA A 121 -0.77 8.47 3.17
CA ALA A 121 -1.51 8.57 1.92
C ALA A 121 -2.85 9.31 2.08
N GLN A 122 -3.57 9.08 3.18
CA GLN A 122 -4.82 9.81 3.48
C GLN A 122 -4.57 11.31 3.64
N VAL A 123 -3.57 11.71 4.42
CA VAL A 123 -3.19 13.12 4.58
C VAL A 123 -2.80 13.74 3.24
N ARG A 124 -2.00 13.02 2.43
CA ARG A 124 -1.53 13.54 1.13
C ARG A 124 -2.67 13.71 0.13
N ASN A 125 -3.62 12.77 0.07
CA ASN A 125 -4.79 12.84 -0.80
C ASN A 125 -5.68 14.04 -0.45
N PHE A 126 -5.90 14.27 0.85
CA PHE A 126 -6.58 15.46 1.32
C PHE A 126 -5.83 16.73 0.91
N GLN A 127 -4.51 16.80 1.20
CA GLN A 127 -3.68 17.97 0.90
C GLN A 127 -3.72 18.34 -0.59
N LEU A 128 -3.58 17.36 -1.49
CA LEU A 128 -3.63 17.59 -2.93
C LEU A 128 -4.98 18.15 -3.38
N THR A 129 -6.06 17.59 -2.86
CA THR A 129 -7.41 18.06 -3.19
C THR A 129 -7.66 19.47 -2.64
N ALA A 130 -7.31 19.70 -1.38
CA ALA A 130 -7.53 20.96 -0.70
C ALA A 130 -6.72 22.11 -1.31
N TYR A 131 -5.50 21.84 -1.79
CA TYR A 131 -4.65 22.86 -2.38
C TYR A 131 -5.33 23.63 -3.52
N ASP A 132 -5.97 22.91 -4.44
CA ASP A 132 -6.69 23.52 -5.57
C ASP A 132 -7.94 24.28 -5.11
N ASP A 133 -8.66 23.75 -4.11
CA ASP A 133 -9.87 24.39 -3.58
C ASP A 133 -9.56 25.69 -2.86
N PHE A 134 -8.53 25.71 -2.03
CA PHE A 134 -8.05 26.93 -1.38
C PHE A 134 -7.53 27.93 -2.40
N ALA A 135 -6.83 27.50 -3.44
CA ALA A 135 -6.36 28.42 -4.49
C ALA A 135 -7.52 29.14 -5.22
N LEU A 136 -8.71 28.56 -5.25
CA LEU A 136 -9.91 29.11 -5.89
C LEU A 136 -10.87 29.80 -4.92
N ALA A 137 -10.53 29.86 -3.63
CA ALA A 137 -11.40 30.36 -2.57
C ALA A 137 -10.80 31.55 -1.84
N ARG A 138 -11.68 32.25 -1.12
CA ARG A 138 -11.35 33.24 -0.11
C ARG A 138 -11.10 32.55 1.23
N PRO A 139 -10.40 33.21 2.18
CA PRO A 139 -10.36 32.72 3.55
C PRO A 139 -11.78 32.55 4.11
N PRO A 140 -12.07 31.44 4.81
CA PRO A 140 -13.37 31.23 5.42
C PRO A 140 -13.63 32.28 6.50
N ALA A 141 -14.89 32.64 6.68
CA ALA A 141 -15.28 33.50 7.79
C ALA A 141 -15.24 32.69 9.10
N THR A 142 -14.71 33.30 10.16
CA THR A 142 -14.63 32.70 11.50
C THR A 142 -15.79 33.23 12.34
N LEU A 143 -16.85 32.43 12.51
CA LEU A 143 -18.02 32.77 13.33
C LEU A 143 -18.13 31.75 14.46
N GLY A 144 -17.84 32.20 15.69
CA GLY A 144 -17.90 31.35 16.89
C GLY A 144 -16.61 30.60 17.17
N CYS A 145 -16.02 29.93 16.18
CA CYS A 145 -14.67 29.33 16.24
C CYS A 145 -13.87 29.66 14.97
N GLY A 146 -12.68 29.08 14.85
CA GLY A 146 -11.80 29.18 13.69
C GLY A 146 -10.69 30.19 13.90
N THR A 147 -10.38 30.51 15.15
CA THR A 147 -9.19 31.30 15.53
C THR A 147 -8.10 30.39 16.06
N HIS A 148 -6.86 30.87 16.16
CA HIS A 148 -5.75 30.04 16.66
C HIS A 148 -6.01 29.46 18.05
N ASP A 149 -6.61 30.25 18.95
CA ASP A 149 -6.89 29.85 20.33
C ASP A 149 -8.19 29.03 20.45
N ASP A 150 -9.07 29.08 19.44
CA ASP A 150 -10.34 28.35 19.39
C ASP A 150 -10.56 27.76 17.98
N PRO A 151 -9.88 26.67 17.63
CA PRO A 151 -10.01 26.04 16.33
C PRO A 151 -11.34 25.28 16.21
N CYS A 152 -11.94 25.32 15.03
CA CYS A 152 -13.17 24.61 14.74
C CYS A 152 -12.95 23.11 14.57
N THR A 153 -13.61 22.30 15.40
CA THR A 153 -13.56 20.84 15.34
C THR A 153 -14.86 20.21 14.84
N THR A 154 -16.00 20.87 15.04
CA THR A 154 -17.32 20.37 14.66
C THR A 154 -17.98 21.16 13.54
N GLN A 155 -17.51 22.39 13.29
CA GLN A 155 -18.05 23.23 12.24
C GLN A 155 -17.43 22.89 10.89
N ASP A 156 -18.28 22.80 9.87
CA ASP A 156 -17.86 22.61 8.48
C ASP A 156 -16.93 23.73 8.03
N LEU A 157 -15.86 23.34 7.33
CA LEU A 157 -14.99 24.28 6.65
C LEU A 157 -15.61 24.62 5.29
N VAL A 158 -16.19 25.81 5.18
CA VAL A 158 -16.82 26.29 3.95
C VAL A 158 -15.91 27.27 3.22
N LEU A 159 -15.52 26.91 2.00
CA LEU A 159 -14.71 27.71 1.09
C LEU A 159 -15.60 28.30 0.01
N ILE A 160 -15.56 29.63 -0.14
CA ILE A 160 -16.34 30.36 -1.13
C ILE A 160 -15.38 31.14 -2.03
N GLY A 161 -15.56 31.01 -3.33
CA GLY A 161 -14.77 31.74 -4.32
C GLY A 161 -15.36 31.64 -5.71
N SER A 162 -14.48 31.60 -6.71
CA SER A 162 -14.87 31.65 -8.11
C SER A 162 -13.92 30.81 -8.96
N ARG A 163 -14.47 30.09 -9.93
CA ARG A 163 -13.70 29.32 -10.90
C ARG A 163 -14.03 29.76 -12.32
N MET A 164 -13.04 29.77 -13.19
CA MET A 164 -13.27 29.95 -14.61
C MET A 164 -13.77 28.62 -15.19
N PRO A 165 -14.96 28.54 -15.81
CA PRO A 165 -15.38 27.33 -16.48
C PRO A 165 -14.47 27.08 -17.69
N ASN A 166 -14.26 25.81 -18.03
CA ASN A 166 -13.44 25.41 -19.17
C ASN A 166 -14.22 25.58 -20.49
N THR A 167 -14.69 26.80 -20.75
CA THR A 167 -15.44 27.20 -21.94
C THR A 167 -14.83 28.46 -22.52
N THR A 168 -14.79 28.55 -23.85
CA THR A 168 -14.08 29.60 -24.62
C THR A 168 -14.62 31.03 -24.41
N THR A 169 -15.80 31.17 -23.82
CA THR A 169 -16.48 32.44 -23.55
C THR A 169 -16.92 32.58 -22.08
N GLY A 170 -16.35 31.76 -21.19
CA GLY A 170 -16.78 31.68 -19.80
C GLY A 170 -16.63 32.98 -19.03
N THR A 171 -17.63 33.35 -18.23
CA THR A 171 -17.46 34.27 -17.11
C THR A 171 -17.10 33.47 -15.86
N ALA A 172 -16.36 34.07 -14.93
CA ALA A 172 -16.07 33.43 -13.64
C ALA A 172 -17.39 33.03 -12.96
N ALA A 173 -17.50 31.75 -12.59
CA ALA A 173 -18.68 31.19 -11.95
C ALA A 173 -18.43 31.01 -10.46
N PRO A 174 -19.47 31.16 -9.60
CA PRO A 174 -19.31 30.92 -8.16
C PRO A 174 -18.86 29.48 -7.90
N TYR A 175 -17.97 29.34 -6.93
CA TYR A 175 -17.41 28.07 -6.52
C TYR A 175 -17.50 27.96 -4.99
N THR A 176 -18.28 26.98 -4.52
CA THR A 176 -18.42 26.71 -3.09
C THR A 176 -18.04 25.27 -2.81
N VAL A 177 -17.13 25.07 -1.86
CA VAL A 177 -16.68 23.75 -1.40
C VAL A 177 -16.86 23.69 0.10
N THR A 178 -17.44 22.59 0.58
CA THR A 178 -17.61 22.31 2.00
C THR A 178 -16.82 21.06 2.36
N TYR A 179 -16.02 21.16 3.40
CA TYR A 179 -15.42 19.99 4.05
C TYR A 179 -16.16 19.71 5.36
N THR A 180 -16.61 18.47 5.49
CA THR A 180 -17.33 17.98 6.67
C THR A 180 -16.57 16.79 7.21
N TRP A 181 -16.17 16.86 8.47
CA TRP A 181 -15.60 15.72 9.17
C TRP A 181 -16.71 14.99 9.91
N ASP A 182 -16.89 13.73 9.57
CA ASP A 182 -17.78 12.81 10.28
C ASP A 182 -16.95 12.03 11.30
N ASP A 183 -17.15 12.30 12.59
CA ASP A 183 -16.44 11.66 13.70
C ASP A 183 -16.88 10.21 13.93
N HIS A 184 -18.10 9.85 13.51
CA HIS A 184 -18.63 8.50 13.60
C HIS A 184 -18.07 7.60 12.50
N GLU A 185 -18.09 8.07 11.26
CA GLU A 185 -17.54 7.32 10.13
C GLU A 185 -16.02 7.51 9.97
N THR A 186 -15.42 8.45 10.72
CA THR A 186 -14.00 8.85 10.63
C THR A 186 -13.59 9.28 9.22
N ASN A 187 -14.53 9.85 8.47
CA ASN A 187 -14.33 10.26 7.09
C ASN A 187 -14.34 11.78 7.00
N LEU A 188 -13.37 12.32 6.26
CA LEU A 188 -13.40 13.70 5.82
C LEU A 188 -14.04 13.74 4.43
N LEU A 189 -15.20 14.35 4.35
CA LEU A 189 -16.00 14.49 3.15
C LEU A 189 -15.72 15.85 2.51
N ARG A 190 -15.78 15.86 1.18
CA ARG A 190 -15.71 17.07 0.37
C ARG A 190 -16.94 17.14 -0.51
N HIS A 191 -17.69 18.22 -0.36
CA HIS A 191 -18.84 18.53 -1.19
C HIS A 191 -18.56 19.80 -1.99
N VAL A 192 -18.82 19.76 -3.31
CA VAL A 192 -18.79 20.97 -4.15
C VAL A 192 -20.22 21.27 -4.53
N ALA A 193 -20.64 22.52 -4.39
CA ALA A 193 -21.99 22.92 -4.76
C ALA A 193 -22.34 22.48 -6.19
N GLY A 194 -23.46 21.75 -6.32
CA GLY A 194 -23.93 21.18 -7.59
C GLY A 194 -23.30 19.84 -7.98
N LEU A 195 -22.42 19.25 -7.17
CA LEU A 195 -21.82 17.92 -7.38
C LEU A 195 -22.09 16.99 -6.19
N SER A 196 -21.89 15.69 -6.36
CA SER A 196 -21.96 14.73 -5.25
C SER A 196 -20.80 14.92 -4.26
N SER A 197 -21.05 14.60 -2.98
CA SER A 197 -20.00 14.52 -1.97
C SER A 197 -19.07 13.34 -2.25
N ARG A 198 -17.80 13.46 -1.85
CA ARG A 198 -16.81 12.38 -1.92
C ARG A 198 -15.91 12.37 -0.70
N VAL A 199 -15.45 11.18 -0.31
CA VAL A 199 -14.43 11.02 0.73
C VAL A 199 -13.08 11.50 0.19
N VAL A 200 -12.39 12.38 0.93
CA VAL A 200 -11.04 12.89 0.59
C VAL A 200 -9.97 12.38 1.54
N ALA A 201 -10.37 11.94 2.74
CA ALA A 201 -9.54 11.15 3.62
C ALA A 201 -10.42 10.27 4.51
N SER A 202 -9.92 9.09 4.85
CA SER A 202 -10.55 8.14 5.77
C SER A 202 -9.69 7.90 7.00
N ASN A 203 -10.28 7.26 8.01
CA ASN A 203 -9.63 6.98 9.30
C ASN A 203 -9.17 8.24 10.04
N VAL A 204 -9.85 9.36 9.80
CA VAL A 204 -9.60 10.66 10.42
C VAL A 204 -10.24 10.66 11.80
N THR A 205 -9.41 10.64 12.83
CA THR A 205 -9.84 10.55 14.24
C THR A 205 -9.84 11.87 14.96
N ALA A 206 -9.14 12.88 14.42
CA ALA A 206 -9.27 14.25 14.84
C ALA A 206 -9.10 15.18 13.64
N PHE A 207 -9.94 16.19 13.57
CA PHE A 207 -9.86 17.25 12.58
C PHE A 207 -10.16 18.58 13.26
N ALA A 208 -9.32 19.58 13.01
CA ALA A 208 -9.53 20.93 13.47
C ALA A 208 -9.04 21.92 12.40
N TRP A 209 -9.67 23.09 12.31
CA TRP A 209 -9.21 24.14 11.42
C TRP A 209 -9.36 25.53 12.03
N TYR A 210 -8.48 26.45 11.64
CA TYR A 210 -8.56 27.86 11.99
C TYR A 210 -7.93 28.73 10.92
N VAL A 211 -8.23 30.03 10.97
CA VAL A 211 -7.62 31.05 10.12
C VAL A 211 -6.55 31.78 10.94
N ASP A 212 -5.31 31.65 10.50
CA ASP A 212 -4.20 32.47 10.98
C ASP A 212 -4.15 33.77 10.16
N SER A 213 -4.60 34.86 10.79
CA SER A 213 -4.63 36.21 10.22
C SER A 213 -3.45 37.08 10.67
N SER A 214 -2.44 36.51 11.32
CA SER A 214 -1.28 37.27 11.85
C SER A 214 -0.38 37.85 10.74
N GLY A 215 -0.43 37.29 9.53
CA GLY A 215 0.36 37.71 8.38
C GLY A 215 -0.37 38.63 7.40
N ALA A 216 0.37 39.17 6.42
CA ALA A 216 -0.18 39.98 5.33
C ALA A 216 -1.18 39.22 4.43
N HIS A 217 -1.09 37.88 4.44
CA HIS A 217 -2.04 37.00 3.76
C HIS A 217 -2.62 36.02 4.80
N PRO A 218 -3.93 36.04 5.05
CA PRO A 218 -4.55 35.08 5.96
C PRO A 218 -4.35 33.66 5.43
N THR A 219 -3.99 32.74 6.32
CA THR A 219 -3.78 31.33 5.99
C THR A 219 -4.76 30.47 6.75
N VAL A 220 -5.19 29.36 6.14
CA VAL A 220 -6.04 28.38 6.82
C VAL A 220 -5.14 27.25 7.28
N VAL A 221 -5.14 27.02 8.58
CA VAL A 221 -4.39 25.94 9.21
C VAL A 221 -5.36 24.83 9.53
N ILE A 222 -4.99 23.60 9.19
CA ILE A 222 -5.77 22.40 9.42
C ILE A 222 -4.91 21.41 10.17
N ASP A 223 -5.35 21.01 11.35
CA ASP A 223 -4.75 19.95 12.15
C ASP A 223 -5.56 18.67 11.94
N MET A 224 -4.89 17.62 11.49
CA MET A 224 -5.53 16.37 11.10
C MET A 224 -4.79 15.20 11.70
N THR A 225 -5.52 14.27 12.34
CA THR A 225 -4.97 13.01 12.84
C THR A 225 -5.64 11.84 12.12
N VAL A 226 -4.83 10.94 11.58
CA VAL A 226 -5.27 9.71 10.94
C VAL A 226 -4.82 8.53 11.79
N THR A 227 -5.75 7.64 12.15
CA THR A 227 -5.47 6.46 12.95
C THR A 227 -5.85 5.19 12.19
N VAL A 228 -4.86 4.42 11.78
CA VAL A 228 -5.06 3.15 11.08
C VAL A 228 -4.92 2.00 12.09
N LYS A 229 -5.99 1.21 12.22
CA LYS A 229 -6.01 0.00 13.04
C LYS A 229 -5.61 -1.20 12.19
N SER A 230 -4.61 -1.95 12.65
CA SER A 230 -4.26 -3.26 12.13
C SER A 230 -4.59 -4.36 13.15
N PHE A 231 -4.46 -5.63 12.76
CA PHE A 231 -4.84 -6.78 13.58
C PHE A 231 -4.26 -6.77 15.02
N SER A 232 -3.06 -6.23 15.22
CA SER A 232 -2.39 -6.24 16.54
C SER A 232 -1.84 -4.89 16.97
N THR A 233 -1.86 -3.89 16.09
CA THR A 233 -1.27 -2.57 16.38
C THR A 233 -2.13 -1.46 15.83
N THR A 234 -2.18 -0.34 16.54
CA THR A 234 -2.80 0.90 16.06
C THR A 234 -1.69 1.89 15.77
N TYR A 235 -1.68 2.43 14.56
CA TYR A 235 -0.78 3.51 14.16
C TYR A 235 -1.57 4.81 14.04
N SER A 236 -1.02 5.90 14.56
CA SER A 236 -1.62 7.22 14.44
C SER A 236 -0.59 8.23 13.97
N GLU A 237 -0.99 9.11 13.07
CA GLU A 237 -0.16 10.19 12.55
C GLU A 237 -0.95 11.49 12.58
N SER A 238 -0.37 12.53 13.17
CA SER A 238 -0.92 13.88 13.21
C SER A 238 -0.10 14.81 12.33
N GLN A 239 -0.78 15.60 11.51
CA GLN A 239 -0.17 16.53 10.57
C GLN A 239 -0.89 17.87 10.64
N THR A 240 -0.10 18.95 10.63
CA THR A 240 -0.58 20.32 10.52
C THR A 240 -0.33 20.82 9.10
N LEU A 241 -1.40 21.16 8.41
CA LEU A 241 -1.39 21.62 7.02
C LEU A 241 -1.71 23.11 6.98
N ARG A 242 -0.99 23.85 6.14
CA ARG A 242 -1.25 25.28 5.90
C ARG A 242 -1.62 25.53 4.46
N PHE A 243 -2.76 26.19 4.26
CA PHE A 243 -3.29 26.55 2.96
C PHE A 243 -3.39 28.06 2.80
N TYR A 244 -3.19 28.53 1.58
CA TYR A 244 -3.16 29.95 1.24
C TYR A 244 -4.31 30.24 0.27
N PRO A 245 -5.47 30.68 0.77
CA PRO A 245 -6.53 31.21 -0.06
C PRO A 245 -6.01 32.34 -0.96
N ARG A 246 -6.28 32.28 -2.27
CA ARG A 246 -5.74 33.27 -3.23
C ARG A 246 -6.76 34.26 -3.74
N VAL A 247 -8.05 33.97 -3.57
CA VAL A 247 -9.08 34.94 -3.94
C VAL A 247 -9.14 35.95 -2.81
N THR A 248 -8.73 37.18 -3.10
CA THR A 248 -8.99 38.33 -2.22
C THR A 248 -10.41 38.84 -2.49
N MET A 249 -11.02 39.51 -1.50
CA MET A 249 -12.33 40.15 -1.70
C MET A 249 -12.30 41.09 -2.92
N PRO A 250 -13.43 41.25 -3.65
CA PRO A 250 -13.57 42.27 -4.68
C PRO A 250 -13.52 43.67 -4.07
#